data_AF-S8DKQ8-F1
#
_entry.id   AF-S8DKQ8-F1
#
_cell.length_a   1.000
_cell.length_b   1.000
_cell.length_c   1.000
_cell.angle_alpha   90.00
_cell.angle_beta   90.00
_cell.angle_gamma   90.00
#
_symmetry.space_group_name_H-M   'P 1'
#
loop_
_entity.id
_entity.type
_entity.pdbx_description
1 polymer ?
#
loop_
_entity_poly.entity_id
_entity_poly.type
_entity_poly.pdbx_seq_one_letter_code
_entity_poly.pdbx_strand_id
1 'polypeptide(L)'
;MPILDFTTPVYCKDSFEYAIARKAEPNPNQYMLIFSRAYGMAATRNLATLNYSTTARAIEAPKLSPAGRPLIWIDSDIDRIPGSLGPASGDMLSALLQASRPLIRPTGRTRMMIAQPGGARIAHEVEILLEEDELAHMCGYCGCPELAEPDRFKRYGGSDARPEYICFTVCVLWRASESGR
;
A
#
# COMPACT_ATOMS: atom_id res chain seq x y z
N MET A 1 7.10 -19.95 14.07
CA MET A 1 7.58 -18.94 13.10
C MET A 1 6.94 -17.62 13.48
N PRO A 2 7.65 -16.48 13.47
CA PRO A 2 7.00 -15.20 13.71
C PRO A 2 6.00 -14.94 12.58
N ILE A 3 4.75 -14.78 12.94
CA ILE A 3 3.69 -14.29 12.05
C ILE A 3 4.00 -12.81 11.82
N LEU A 4 4.00 -12.37 10.56
CA LEU A 4 4.24 -10.97 10.20
C LEU A 4 2.90 -10.26 10.09
N ASP A 5 2.30 -9.99 11.24
CA ASP A 5 1.03 -9.28 11.33
C ASP A 5 1.21 -7.80 10.95
N PHE A 6 0.21 -7.21 10.29
CA PHE A 6 0.16 -5.79 9.94
C PHE A 6 -0.94 -5.10 10.74
N THR A 7 -0.86 -3.77 10.95
CA THR A 7 -1.89 -3.02 11.68
C THR A 7 -3.25 -3.03 11.01
N THR A 8 -3.29 -3.30 9.71
CA THR A 8 -4.52 -3.32 8.92
C THR A 8 -4.62 -4.65 8.17
N PRO A 9 -4.57 -5.79 8.87
CA PRO A 9 -4.57 -7.08 8.22
C PRO A 9 -5.97 -7.33 7.67
N VAL A 10 -6.06 -7.51 6.36
CA VAL A 10 -7.23 -8.13 5.76
C VAL A 10 -6.86 -9.54 5.35
N TYR A 11 -7.50 -10.50 6.01
CA TYR A 11 -7.35 -11.91 5.72
C TYR A 11 -7.86 -12.20 4.30
N CYS A 12 -7.13 -13.02 3.56
CA CYS A 12 -7.72 -13.83 2.50
C CYS A 12 -7.83 -15.24 3.05
N LYS A 13 -8.96 -15.91 2.84
CA LYS A 13 -9.07 -17.31 3.25
C LYS A 13 -8.05 -18.11 2.44
N ASP A 14 -7.12 -18.78 3.12
CA ASP A 14 -6.06 -19.63 2.57
C ASP A 14 -4.81 -18.90 1.98
N SER A 15 -4.61 -17.59 2.21
CA SER A 15 -3.34 -16.92 1.87
C SER A 15 -3.04 -15.67 2.72
N PHE A 16 -1.78 -15.20 2.59
CA PHE A 16 -1.06 -14.17 3.35
C PHE A 16 -1.86 -13.00 3.94
N GLU A 17 -1.34 -12.43 5.04
CA GLU A 17 -1.83 -11.16 5.58
C GLU A 17 -1.49 -10.01 4.64
N TYR A 18 -2.50 -9.19 4.32
CA TYR A 18 -2.40 -8.02 3.46
C TYR A 18 -2.69 -6.74 4.25
N ALA A 19 -1.99 -5.66 3.94
CA ALA A 19 -2.32 -4.30 4.37
C ALA A 19 -2.18 -3.33 3.20
N ILE A 20 -2.99 -2.27 3.18
CA ILE A 20 -2.84 -1.18 2.21
C ILE A 20 -2.29 0.03 2.94
N ALA A 21 -1.31 0.67 2.33
CA ALA A 21 -0.73 1.91 2.81
C ALA A 21 -0.71 2.97 1.70
N ARG A 22 -0.81 4.25 2.08
CA ARG A 22 -0.40 5.34 1.19
C ARG A 22 1.12 5.42 1.20
N LYS A 23 1.74 5.50 0.03
CA LYS A 23 3.18 5.71 -0.08
C LYS A 23 3.52 7.11 0.46
N ALA A 24 4.60 7.25 1.23
CA ALA A 24 5.06 8.56 1.70
C ALA A 24 5.83 9.29 0.59
N GLU A 25 7.05 8.83 0.31
CA GLU A 25 7.94 9.36 -0.73
C GLU A 25 8.42 8.21 -1.65
N PRO A 26 8.82 8.49 -2.91
CA PRO A 26 8.83 9.79 -3.59
C PRO A 26 7.49 10.20 -4.23
N ASN A 27 6.42 9.43 -3.99
CA ASN A 27 5.15 9.62 -4.69
C ASN A 27 3.94 9.36 -3.80
N PRO A 28 3.41 10.40 -3.13
CA PRO A 28 2.29 10.26 -2.20
C PRO A 28 0.94 10.00 -2.88
N ASN A 29 0.89 10.05 -4.22
CA ASN A 29 -0.30 9.70 -4.98
C ASN A 29 -0.44 8.19 -5.20
N GLN A 30 0.56 7.39 -4.80
CA GLN A 30 0.56 5.94 -4.93
C GLN A 30 0.09 5.25 -3.65
N TYR A 31 -0.63 4.15 -3.83
CA TYR A 31 -0.98 3.19 -2.78
C TYR A 31 -0.18 1.91 -2.96
N MET A 32 0.15 1.29 -1.83
CA MET A 32 0.94 0.08 -1.78
C MET A 32 0.16 -1.01 -1.06
N LEU A 33 0.21 -2.21 -1.63
CA LEU A 33 -0.14 -3.44 -0.94
C LEU A 33 1.11 -3.98 -0.26
N ILE A 34 1.02 -4.19 1.04
CA ILE A 34 2.02 -4.88 1.85
C ILE A 34 1.48 -6.28 2.06
N PHE A 35 2.32 -7.28 1.81
CA PHE A 35 1.91 -8.67 2.01
C PHE A 35 3.08 -9.53 2.44
N SER A 36 2.80 -10.53 3.27
CA SER A 36 3.80 -11.55 3.58
C SER A 36 3.89 -12.57 2.45
N ARG A 37 5.03 -13.24 2.32
CA ARG A 37 5.17 -14.43 1.48
C ARG A 37 6.02 -15.47 2.19
N ALA A 38 5.52 -16.69 2.27
CA ALA A 38 6.25 -17.84 2.75
C ALA A 38 7.14 -18.37 1.62
N TYR A 39 8.43 -18.49 1.91
CA TYR A 39 9.42 -19.13 1.06
C TYR A 39 10.18 -20.17 1.90
N GLY A 40 9.79 -21.44 1.77
CA GLY A 40 10.30 -22.52 2.62
C GLY A 40 9.93 -22.29 4.09
N MET A 41 10.94 -22.28 4.97
CA MET A 41 10.79 -22.04 6.42
C MET A 41 10.93 -20.55 6.81
N ALA A 42 10.95 -19.63 5.84
CA ALA A 42 11.04 -18.19 6.08
C ALA A 42 9.80 -17.47 5.53
N ALA A 43 9.36 -16.41 6.23
CA ALA A 43 8.40 -15.46 5.71
C ALA A 43 9.13 -14.16 5.37
N THR A 44 9.00 -13.68 4.13
CA THR A 44 9.55 -12.38 3.71
C THR A 44 8.42 -11.40 3.45
N ARG A 45 8.67 -10.12 3.77
CA ARG A 45 7.73 -9.04 3.47
C ARG A 45 7.90 -8.59 2.03
N ASN A 46 6.79 -8.47 1.31
CA ASN A 46 6.75 -7.98 -0.06
C ASN A 46 5.86 -6.75 -0.13
N LEU A 47 6.13 -5.92 -1.14
CA LEU A 47 5.45 -4.66 -1.40
C LEU A 47 5.09 -4.63 -2.88
N ALA A 48 3.86 -4.22 -3.19
CA ALA A 48 3.41 -3.97 -4.55
C ALA A 48 2.76 -2.60 -4.60
N THR A 49 3.14 -1.79 -5.59
CA THR A 49 2.43 -0.54 -5.87
C THR A 49 1.14 -0.89 -6.62
N LEU A 50 -0.01 -0.40 -6.16
CA LEU A 50 -1.32 -0.71 -6.75
C LEU A 50 -1.61 0.12 -8.00
N ASN A 51 -1.26 1.41 -7.98
CA ASN A 51 -1.42 2.36 -9.07
C ASN A 51 -0.06 2.85 -9.58
N TYR A 52 0.73 1.93 -10.12
CA TYR A 52 2.16 2.15 -10.38
C TYR A 52 2.45 3.28 -11.38
N SER A 53 1.60 3.48 -12.41
CA SER A 53 1.80 4.59 -13.37
C SER A 53 1.51 5.96 -12.78
N THR A 54 0.76 6.06 -11.69
CA THR A 54 0.37 7.35 -11.13
C THR A 54 1.63 8.12 -10.75
N THR A 55 1.76 9.37 -11.20
CA THR A 55 2.93 10.21 -10.92
C THR A 55 2.68 11.10 -9.69
N ALA A 56 3.75 11.67 -9.11
CA ALA A 56 3.67 12.57 -7.96
C ALA A 56 3.05 13.95 -8.27
N ARG A 57 2.67 14.21 -9.54
CA ARG A 57 2.06 15.49 -9.95
C ARG A 57 0.72 15.69 -9.26
N ALA A 58 0.44 16.91 -8.79
CA ALA A 58 -0.80 17.22 -8.07
C ALA A 58 -2.07 16.90 -8.87
N ILE A 59 -2.04 17.05 -10.20
CA ILE A 59 -3.17 16.72 -11.08
C ILE A 59 -3.47 15.20 -11.15
N GLU A 60 -2.48 14.38 -10.85
CA GLU A 60 -2.59 12.91 -10.78
C GLU A 60 -2.93 12.43 -9.37
N ALA A 61 -3.22 13.33 -8.43
CA ALA A 61 -3.68 12.95 -7.11
C ALA A 61 -4.99 12.14 -7.21
N PRO A 62 -5.11 11.01 -6.47
CA PRO A 62 -6.34 10.23 -6.42
C PRO A 62 -7.53 11.11 -6.09
N LYS A 63 -8.57 11.02 -6.92
CA LYS A 63 -9.85 11.68 -6.63
C LYS A 63 -10.50 10.97 -5.45
N LEU A 64 -11.33 11.69 -4.70
CA LEU A 64 -12.12 11.10 -3.62
C LEU A 64 -13.53 10.79 -4.11
N SER A 65 -14.09 9.68 -3.63
CA SER A 65 -15.50 9.36 -3.77
C SER A 65 -16.36 10.30 -2.92
N PRO A 66 -17.70 10.31 -3.08
CA PRO A 66 -18.58 11.07 -2.19
C PRO A 66 -18.45 10.70 -0.71
N ALA A 67 -17.95 9.50 -0.40
CA ALA A 67 -17.64 9.05 0.96
C ALA A 67 -16.25 9.49 1.45
N GLY A 68 -15.52 10.30 0.69
CA GLY A 68 -14.16 10.75 1.03
C GLY A 68 -13.06 9.72 0.75
N ARG A 69 -13.37 8.63 0.04
CA ARG A 69 -12.44 7.49 -0.14
C ARG A 69 -11.64 7.57 -1.44
N PRO A 70 -10.39 7.09 -1.48
CA PRO A 70 -9.54 7.23 -2.65
C PRO A 70 -10.04 6.39 -3.83
N LEU A 71 -10.11 7.01 -5.01
CA LEU A 71 -10.35 6.36 -6.29
C LEU A 71 -9.02 6.21 -7.04
N ILE A 72 -8.63 4.97 -7.31
CA ILE A 72 -7.38 4.66 -8.00
C ILE A 72 -7.63 3.76 -9.20
N TRP A 73 -6.74 3.86 -10.19
CA TRP A 73 -6.68 2.92 -11.29
C TRP A 73 -5.73 1.80 -10.92
N ILE A 74 -6.21 0.56 -10.94
CA ILE A 74 -5.38 -0.60 -10.65
C ILE A 74 -4.50 -0.89 -11.86
N ASP A 75 -3.22 -0.64 -11.68
CA ASP A 75 -2.15 -0.94 -12.62
C ASP A 75 -0.89 -1.33 -11.85
N SER A 76 -0.96 -2.47 -11.15
CA SER A 76 0.09 -2.84 -10.21
C SER A 76 1.45 -3.08 -10.90
N ASP A 77 2.54 -2.76 -10.21
CA ASP A 77 3.91 -3.09 -10.66
C ASP A 77 4.10 -4.60 -10.86
N ILE A 78 3.51 -5.43 -10.00
CA ILE A 78 3.52 -6.88 -10.13
C ILE A 78 2.91 -7.31 -11.47
N ASP A 79 1.72 -6.83 -11.81
CA ASP A 79 1.07 -7.16 -13.07
C ASP A 79 1.86 -6.66 -14.30
N ARG A 80 2.75 -5.67 -14.11
CA ARG A 80 3.48 -5.01 -15.19
C ARG A 80 4.87 -5.55 -15.46
N ILE A 81 5.55 -6.00 -14.42
CA ILE A 81 6.93 -6.46 -14.51
C ILE A 81 6.91 -7.96 -14.78
N PRO A 82 7.28 -8.41 -15.99
CA PRO A 82 7.32 -9.83 -16.31
C PRO A 82 8.29 -10.56 -15.36
N GLY A 83 7.85 -11.69 -14.80
CA GLY A 83 8.65 -12.46 -13.84
C GLY A 83 8.56 -11.99 -12.39
N SER A 84 7.77 -10.94 -12.10
CA SER A 84 7.35 -10.69 -10.73
C SER A 84 6.50 -11.87 -10.24
N LEU A 85 6.77 -12.35 -9.03
CA LEU A 85 5.99 -13.43 -8.43
C LEU A 85 4.71 -12.82 -7.90
N GLY A 86 3.69 -12.75 -8.76
CA GLY A 86 2.39 -12.21 -8.43
C GLY A 86 1.57 -13.09 -7.48
N PRO A 87 0.41 -12.59 -7.03
CA PRO A 87 -0.48 -13.35 -6.17
C PRO A 87 -0.92 -14.66 -6.83
N ALA A 88 -1.15 -15.70 -6.03
CA ALA A 88 -1.52 -17.04 -6.52
C ALA A 88 -2.82 -17.06 -7.33
N SER A 89 -3.67 -16.04 -7.14
CA SER A 89 -4.98 -15.87 -7.76
C SER A 89 -4.95 -15.21 -9.15
N GLY A 90 -3.77 -15.04 -9.77
CA GLY A 90 -3.62 -14.39 -11.07
C GLY A 90 -3.15 -12.95 -10.96
N ASP A 91 -3.96 -11.98 -11.41
CA ASP A 91 -3.62 -10.56 -11.34
C ASP A 91 -3.95 -9.93 -9.98
N MET A 92 -3.39 -8.75 -9.72
CA MET A 92 -3.57 -8.01 -8.47
C MET A 92 -5.04 -7.67 -8.20
N LEU A 93 -5.80 -7.32 -9.23
CA LEU A 93 -7.22 -6.97 -9.08
C LEU A 93 -8.03 -8.17 -8.57
N SER A 94 -7.82 -9.34 -9.18
CA SER A 94 -8.49 -10.58 -8.81
C SER A 94 -8.14 -11.01 -7.38
N ALA A 95 -6.88 -10.80 -6.97
CA ALA A 95 -6.45 -11.05 -5.59
C ALA A 95 -7.20 -10.17 -4.58
N LEU A 96 -7.28 -8.86 -4.85
CA LEU A 96 -7.94 -7.90 -3.96
C LEU A 96 -9.45 -8.14 -3.86
N LEU A 97 -10.10 -8.60 -4.93
CA LEU A 97 -11.52 -8.94 -4.94
C LEU A 97 -11.87 -10.23 -4.17
N GLN A 98 -10.89 -11.11 -3.97
CA GLN A 98 -11.05 -12.37 -3.24
C GLN A 98 -10.73 -12.24 -1.74
N ALA A 99 -10.29 -11.07 -1.29
CA ALA A 99 -10.04 -10.79 0.12
C ALA A 99 -11.29 -11.05 0.97
N SER A 100 -11.12 -11.67 2.15
CA SER A 100 -12.27 -12.08 2.98
C SER A 100 -13.05 -10.88 3.52
N ARG A 101 -12.38 -9.73 3.67
CA ARG A 101 -13.00 -8.43 3.89
C ARG A 101 -12.84 -7.59 2.61
N PRO A 102 -13.90 -6.93 2.10
CA PRO A 102 -13.78 -6.07 0.93
C PRO A 102 -12.79 -4.91 1.17
N LEU A 103 -11.65 -4.96 0.49
CA LEU A 103 -10.63 -3.91 0.50
C LEU A 103 -10.90 -2.81 -0.52
N ILE A 104 -11.47 -3.22 -1.65
CA ILE A 104 -11.71 -2.37 -2.79
C ILE A 104 -13.12 -2.62 -3.32
N ARG A 105 -13.67 -1.61 -3.99
CA ARG A 105 -14.92 -1.71 -4.74
C ARG A 105 -14.71 -1.24 -6.18
N PRO A 106 -14.94 -2.08 -7.20
CA PRO A 106 -14.92 -1.64 -8.58
C PRO A 106 -15.97 -0.55 -8.83
N THR A 107 -15.59 0.50 -9.57
CA THR A 107 -16.55 1.55 -9.97
C THR A 107 -17.25 1.24 -11.30
N GLY A 108 -16.79 0.20 -12.00
CA GLY A 108 -17.20 -0.15 -13.35
C GLY A 108 -16.49 0.65 -14.45
N ARG A 109 -15.74 1.71 -14.09
CA ARG A 109 -14.95 2.48 -15.06
C ARG A 109 -13.68 1.73 -15.45
N THR A 110 -13.35 1.80 -16.73
CA THR A 110 -12.12 1.25 -17.31
C THR A 110 -11.42 2.32 -18.13
N ARG A 111 -10.10 2.22 -18.26
CA ARG A 111 -9.33 3.03 -19.21
C ARG A 111 -8.16 2.24 -19.77
N MET A 112 -7.78 2.54 -21.01
CA MET A 112 -6.54 2.04 -21.58
C MET A 112 -5.37 2.83 -20.97
N MET A 113 -4.46 2.13 -20.28
CA MET A 113 -3.23 2.70 -19.74
C MET A 113 -2.05 2.22 -20.57
N ILE A 114 -1.32 3.17 -21.13
CA ILE A 114 -0.07 2.91 -21.87
C ILE A 114 1.06 3.43 -21.01
N ALA A 115 1.72 2.55 -20.26
CA ALA A 115 2.93 2.91 -19.54
C ALA A 115 3.88 1.71 -19.43
N GLN A 116 5.17 2.02 -19.34
CA GLN A 116 6.24 1.03 -19.21
C GLN A 116 6.55 0.81 -17.72
N PRO A 117 6.92 -0.42 -17.32
CA PRO A 117 6.99 -1.65 -18.12
C PRO A 117 5.59 -2.27 -18.37
N GLY A 118 5.48 -3.16 -19.35
CA GLY A 118 4.27 -3.98 -19.59
C GLY A 118 3.31 -3.49 -20.68
N GLY A 119 3.51 -2.29 -21.23
CA GLY A 119 2.77 -1.81 -22.40
C GLY A 119 1.32 -1.40 -22.13
N ALA A 120 0.49 -1.44 -23.17
CA ALA A 120 -0.92 -1.05 -23.12
C ALA A 120 -1.75 -2.10 -22.39
N ARG A 121 -2.52 -1.70 -21.38
CA ARG A 121 -3.43 -2.56 -20.61
C ARG A 121 -4.73 -1.85 -20.27
N ILE A 122 -5.79 -2.63 -20.06
CA ILE A 122 -7.02 -2.12 -19.45
C ILE A 122 -6.78 -2.03 -17.95
N ALA A 123 -6.90 -0.82 -17.39
CA ALA A 123 -6.92 -0.60 -15.95
C ALA A 123 -8.36 -0.38 -15.50
N HIS A 124 -8.70 -0.96 -14.35
CA HIS A 124 -9.99 -0.80 -13.71
C HIS A 124 -9.88 0.23 -12.61
N GLU A 125 -10.84 1.15 -12.54
CA GLU A 125 -10.91 2.04 -11.41
C GLU A 125 -11.62 1.37 -10.24
N VAL A 126 -11.04 1.53 -9.07
CA VAL A 126 -11.57 1.01 -7.82
C VAL A 126 -11.55 2.10 -6.76
N GLU A 127 -12.47 2.00 -5.83
CA GLU A 127 -12.47 2.75 -4.58
C GLU A 127 -11.80 1.91 -3.50
N ILE A 128 -10.84 2.48 -2.79
CA ILE A 128 -10.27 1.86 -1.57
C ILE A 128 -11.29 2.05 -0.44
N LEU A 129 -11.71 0.95 0.18
CA LEU A 129 -12.78 0.96 1.18
C LEU A 129 -12.30 1.21 2.62
N LEU A 130 -11.01 1.45 2.79
CA LEU A 130 -10.37 1.73 4.07
C LEU A 130 -10.38 3.23 4.34
N GLU A 131 -10.71 3.61 5.56
CA GLU A 131 -10.51 4.98 6.07
C GLU A 131 -9.01 5.25 6.32
N GLU A 132 -8.61 6.51 6.49
CA GLU A 132 -7.18 6.89 6.65
C GLU A 132 -6.54 6.23 7.88
N ASP A 133 -7.29 6.08 8.97
CA ASP A 133 -6.84 5.37 10.18
C ASP A 133 -6.80 3.85 9.99
N GLU A 134 -7.53 3.31 9.02
CA GLU A 134 -7.47 1.89 8.61
C GLU A 134 -6.41 1.62 7.54
N LEU A 135 -5.62 2.62 7.14
CA LEU A 135 -4.42 2.39 6.33
C LEU A 135 -3.22 2.08 7.22
N ALA A 136 -2.38 1.16 6.76
CA ALA A 136 -1.06 1.00 7.36
C ALA A 136 -0.22 2.24 7.08
N HIS A 137 0.58 2.68 8.04
CA HIS A 137 1.45 3.82 7.86
C HIS A 137 2.78 3.43 7.23
N MET A 138 3.34 4.30 6.40
CA MET A 138 4.71 4.18 5.91
C MET A 138 5.58 5.20 6.64
N CYS A 139 6.74 4.76 7.13
CA CYS A 139 7.72 5.66 7.70
C CYS A 139 8.27 6.60 6.61
N GLY A 140 8.08 7.91 6.77
CA GLY A 140 8.56 8.94 5.84
C GLY A 140 10.09 8.98 5.72
N TYR A 141 10.82 8.46 6.71
CA TYR A 141 12.28 8.44 6.71
C TYR A 141 12.88 7.17 6.09
N CYS A 142 12.49 5.99 6.57
CA CYS A 142 13.09 4.71 6.15
C CYS A 142 12.23 3.91 5.15
N GLY A 143 11.00 4.35 4.87
CA GLY A 143 10.09 3.64 3.98
C GLY A 143 9.60 2.29 4.51
N CYS A 144 9.80 1.98 5.79
CA CYS A 144 9.22 0.77 6.37
C CYS A 144 7.70 0.96 6.59
N PRO A 145 6.85 0.00 6.20
CA PRO A 145 5.47 -0.09 6.61
C PRO A 145 5.37 -0.45 8.09
N GLU A 146 4.29 0.01 8.68
CA GLU A 146 3.81 -0.34 10.01
C GLU A 146 3.46 -1.83 10.08
N LEU A 147 3.94 -2.49 11.13
CA LEU A 147 3.56 -3.85 11.51
C LEU A 147 2.57 -3.79 12.66
N ALA A 148 1.86 -4.89 12.94
CA ALA A 148 1.04 -5.02 14.15
C ALA A 148 1.93 -5.02 15.40
N GLU A 149 2.35 -3.83 15.81
CA GLU A 149 3.02 -3.58 17.06
C GLU A 149 2.03 -2.89 18.03
N PRO A 150 2.26 -2.97 19.35
CA PRO A 150 1.36 -2.38 20.34
C PRO A 150 1.16 -0.87 20.14
N ASP A 151 2.12 -0.18 19.51
CA ASP A 151 2.05 1.25 19.21
C ASP A 151 2.10 1.49 17.70
N ARG A 152 1.12 2.25 17.19
CA ARG A 152 1.17 2.77 15.82
C ARG A 152 2.30 3.78 15.65
N PHE A 153 2.80 3.91 14.43
CA PHE A 153 3.75 4.93 14.03
C PHE A 153 3.20 6.31 14.37
N LYS A 154 4.06 7.17 14.88
CA LYS A 154 3.67 8.51 15.31
C LYS A 154 3.70 9.45 14.14
N ARG A 155 2.70 10.31 14.02
CA ARG A 155 2.76 11.44 13.10
C ARG A 155 3.87 12.39 13.57
N TYR A 156 4.78 12.74 12.67
CA TYR A 156 5.86 13.71 12.94
C TYR A 156 5.73 14.98 12.10
N GLY A 157 4.90 14.94 11.06
CA GLY A 157 4.74 16.05 10.12
C GLY A 157 3.55 15.86 9.17
N GLY A 158 3.61 16.59 8.05
CA GLY A 158 2.59 16.55 7.00
C GLY A 158 1.29 17.29 7.34
N SER A 159 0.44 17.47 6.32
CA SER A 159 -0.91 18.05 6.47
C SER A 159 -1.93 16.96 6.77
N ASP A 160 -3.16 17.33 7.14
CA ASP A 160 -4.21 16.33 7.39
C ASP A 160 -4.60 15.54 6.12
N ALA A 161 -4.42 16.16 4.96
CA ALA A 161 -4.59 15.48 3.68
C ALA A 161 -3.41 14.58 3.31
N ARG A 162 -2.23 14.80 3.91
CA ARG A 162 -0.97 14.08 3.64
C ARG A 162 -0.16 13.94 4.92
N PRO A 163 -0.61 13.09 5.86
CA PRO A 163 0.09 12.91 7.13
C PRO A 163 1.40 12.17 6.91
N GLU A 164 2.44 12.55 7.64
CA GLU A 164 3.75 11.89 7.61
C GLU A 164 4.01 11.18 8.94
N TYR A 165 4.39 9.91 8.86
CA TYR A 165 4.57 9.02 10.01
C TYR A 165 6.03 8.57 10.17
N ILE A 166 6.46 8.32 11.39
CA ILE A 166 7.81 7.83 11.71
C ILE A 166 7.73 6.52 12.49
N CYS A 167 8.55 5.55 12.09
CA CYS A 167 8.65 4.28 12.80
C CYS A 167 9.38 4.45 14.14
N PHE A 168 9.15 3.50 15.05
CA PHE A 168 9.74 3.51 16.39
C PHE A 168 11.28 3.58 16.34
N THR A 169 11.92 2.75 15.50
CA THR A 169 13.38 2.69 15.38
C THR A 169 13.98 4.04 15.02
N VAL A 170 13.43 4.73 14.03
CA VAL A 170 13.93 6.06 13.63
C VAL A 170 13.59 7.09 14.71
N CYS A 171 12.40 7.04 15.31
CA CYS A 171 12.01 7.94 16.38
C CYS A 171 12.97 7.90 17.58
N VAL A 172 13.40 6.69 17.98
CA VAL A 172 14.39 6.50 19.07
C VAL A 172 15.74 7.09 18.69
N LEU A 173 16.23 6.83 17.47
CA LEU A 173 17.51 7.38 16.98
C LEU A 173 17.48 8.91 16.92
N TRP A 174 16.37 9.49 16.47
CA TRP A 174 16.21 10.94 16.39
C TRP A 174 16.25 11.60 17.76
N ARG A 175 15.48 11.07 18.73
CA ARG A 175 15.46 11.58 20.11
C ARG A 175 16.83 11.48 20.79
N ALA A 176 17.54 10.38 20.59
CA ALA A 176 18.89 10.21 21.13
C ALA A 176 19.86 11.27 20.59
N SER A 177 19.71 11.68 19.32
CA SER A 177 20.53 12.72 18.70
C SER A 177 20.21 14.14 19.19
N GLU A 178 18.99 14.39 19.66
CA GLU A 178 18.57 15.68 20.21
C GLU A 178 18.99 15.85 21.69
N SER A 179 18.99 14.76 22.48
CA SER A 179 19.43 14.77 23.88
C SER A 179 20.95 14.83 24.08
N GLY A 180 21.74 14.79 23.00
CA GLY A 180 23.20 14.87 23.01
C GLY A 180 23.77 16.27 22.70
N ARG A 181 22.95 17.33 22.74
CA ARG A 181 23.37 18.74 22.60
C ARG A 181 23.30 19.49 23.92
#